data_AF-A0A952FW88-F1
#
_entry.id   AF-A0A952FW88-F1
#
_cell.length_a   1.000
_cell.length_b   1.000
_cell.length_c   1.000
_cell.angle_alpha   90.00
_cell.angle_beta   90.00
_cell.angle_gamma   90.00
#
_symmetry.space_group_name_H-M   'P 1'
#
loop_
_entity.id
_entity.type
_entity.pdbx_description
1 polymer ?
#
loop_
_entity_poly.entity_id
_entity_poly.type
_entity_poly.pdbx_seq_one_letter_code
_entity_poly.pdbx_strand_id
1 'polypeptide(L)'
;VTGVLPNGNLVIQGSQEVRTDREVRVLTVSGIARPEDISSENTIKHTQLAEARISYGGRGDQTDMVKVPASQALMNKYSPF
;
A
#
# COMPACT_ATOMS: atom_id res chain seq x y z
N VAL A 1 4.73 -13.83 8.77
CA VAL A 1 3.84 -13.46 9.90
C VAL A 1 4.55 -12.40 10.70
N THR A 2 3.93 -11.23 10.88
CA THR A 2 4.52 -10.12 11.65
C THR A 2 4.07 -10.13 13.11
N GLY A 3 3.01 -10.88 13.45
CA GLY A 3 2.58 -11.10 14.83
C GLY A 3 1.42 -12.08 14.95
N VAL A 4 1.14 -12.47 16.19
CA VAL A 4 -0.02 -13.29 16.57
C VAL A 4 -0.85 -12.47 17.57
N LEU A 5 -2.14 -12.32 17.30
CA LEU A 5 -3.08 -11.61 18.16
C LEU A 5 -3.47 -12.49 19.36
N PRO A 6 -3.95 -11.90 20.47
CA PRO A 6 -4.36 -12.66 21.66
C PRO A 6 -5.46 -13.70 21.40
N ASN A 7 -6.24 -13.53 20.34
CA ASN A 7 -7.29 -14.47 19.92
C ASN A 7 -6.78 -15.59 19.01
N GLY A 8 -5.47 -15.65 18.72
CA GLY A 8 -4.87 -16.66 17.85
C GLY A 8 -4.83 -16.30 16.36
N ASN A 9 -5.41 -15.16 15.95
CA ASN A 9 -5.32 -14.70 14.57
C ASN A 9 -3.91 -14.23 14.24
N LEU A 10 -3.54 -14.32 12.97
CA LEU A 10 -2.22 -14.00 12.46
C LEU A 10 -2.25 -12.63 11.78
N VAL A 11 -1.34 -11.75 12.17
CA VAL A 11 -1.03 -10.56 11.38
C VAL A 11 -0.03 -10.97 10.31
N ILE A 12 -0.43 -10.80 9.05
CA ILE A 12 0.40 -11.12 7.90
C ILE A 12 0.69 -9.88 7.07
N GLN A 13 1.95 -9.78 6.65
CA GLN A 13 2.46 -8.78 5.76
C GLN A 13 3.42 -9.47 4.79
N GLY A 14 3.29 -9.13 3.51
CA GLY A 14 4.16 -9.60 2.44
C GLY A 14 4.35 -8.51 1.40
N SER A 15 5.47 -8.55 0.70
CA SER A 15 5.74 -7.67 -0.42
C SER A 15 6.24 -8.47 -1.61
N GLN A 16 5.73 -8.18 -2.79
CA GLN A 16 6.17 -8.76 -4.05
C GLN A 16 6.77 -7.65 -4.91
N GLU A 17 8.06 -7.77 -5.21
CA GLU A 17 8.74 -6.91 -6.17
C GLU A 17 8.60 -7.51 -7.57
N VAL A 18 8.07 -6.73 -8.52
CA VAL A 18 7.97 -7.07 -9.92
C VAL A 18 8.83 -6.09 -10.70
N ARG A 19 9.82 -6.63 -11.42
CA ARG A 19 10.72 -5.86 -12.27
C ARG A 19 10.29 -6.04 -13.72
N THR A 20 9.93 -4.95 -14.39
CA THR A 20 9.64 -4.94 -15.82
C THR A 20 10.45 -3.83 -16.47
N ASP A 21 11.19 -4.16 -17.51
CA ASP A 21 12.10 -3.27 -18.25
C ASP A 21 13.05 -2.47 -17.35
N ARG A 22 12.68 -1.22 -17.03
CA ARG A 22 13.45 -0.24 -16.23
C ARG A 22 12.75 0.21 -14.95
N GLU A 23 11.58 -0.36 -14.64
CA GLU A 23 10.77 0.05 -13.49
C GLU A 23 10.72 -1.07 -12.45
N VAL A 24 10.89 -0.71 -11.18
CA VAL A 24 10.71 -1.60 -10.05
C VAL A 24 9.39 -1.26 -9.38
N ARG A 25 8.45 -2.21 -9.41
CA ARG A 25 7.14 -2.11 -8.77
C ARG A 25 7.12 -2.99 -7.54
N VAL A 26 6.67 -2.44 -6.42
CA VAL A 26 6.50 -3.16 -5.16
C VAL A 26 5.01 -3.19 -4.85
N LEU A 27 4.47 -4.41 -4.83
CA LEU A 27 3.14 -4.69 -4.30
C LEU A 27 3.31 -5.08 -2.83
N THR A 28 2.69 -4.35 -1.90
CA THR A 28 2.66 -4.74 -0.49
C THR A 28 1.24 -5.13 -0.10
N VAL A 29 1.11 -6.27 0.58
CA VAL A 29 -0.16 -6.77 1.10
C VAL A 29 -0.01 -6.94 2.60
N SER A 30 -0.98 -6.45 3.36
CA SER A 30 -1.05 -6.64 4.81
C SER A 30 -2.48 -6.90 5.25
N GLY A 31 -2.66 -7.62 6.34
CA GLY A 31 -3.98 -7.91 6.90
C GLY A 31 -3.92 -8.91 8.04
N ILE A 32 -5.10 -9.32 8.49
CA ILE A 32 -5.28 -10.30 9.55
C ILE A 32 -5.89 -11.55 8.93
N ALA A 33 -5.27 -12.71 9.16
CA ALA A 33 -5.81 -14.00 8.76
C ALA A 33 -6.08 -14.88 9.97
N ARG A 34 -7.07 -15.74 9.84
CA ARG A 34 -7.29 -16.81 10.79
C ARG A 34 -6.45 -18.03 10.36
N PRO A 35 -5.85 -18.79 11.28
CA PRO A 35 -5.05 -19.95 10.93
C PRO A 35 -5.80 -20.96 10.04
N GLU A 36 -7.12 -21.13 10.23
CA GLU A 36 -7.97 -22.03 9.44
C GLU A 36 -8.21 -21.59 7.98
N ASP A 37 -7.96 -20.32 7.65
CA ASP A 37 -8.10 -19.80 6.29
C ASP A 37 -6.84 -20.06 5.44
N ILE A 38 -5.75 -20.56 6.04
CA ILE A 38 -4.48 -20.87 5.37
C ILE A 38 -4.51 -22.34 4.95
N SER A 39 -4.35 -22.60 3.65
CA SER A 39 -4.31 -23.97 3.12
C SER A 39 -3.05 -24.72 3.54
N SER A 40 -3.03 -26.05 3.39
CA SER A 40 -1.86 -26.90 3.62
C SER A 40 -0.63 -26.49 2.78
N GLU A 41 -0.88 -25.82 1.66
CA GLU A 41 0.13 -25.27 0.75
C GLU A 41 0.57 -23.86 1.16
N ASN A 42 0.24 -23.40 2.37
CA ASN A 42 0.51 -22.05 2.89
C ASN A 42 -0.06 -20.94 2.00
N THR A 43 -1.22 -21.18 1.39
CA THR A 43 -1.89 -20.22 0.50
C THR A 43 -3.15 -19.70 1.16
N ILE A 44 -3.43 -18.40 1.00
CA ILE A 44 -4.65 -17.75 1.48
C ILE A 44 -5.22 -16.84 0.38
N LYS A 45 -6.54 -16.82 0.21
CA LYS A 45 -7.18 -15.91 -0.74
C LYS A 45 -7.27 -14.50 -0.15
N HIS A 46 -7.14 -13.49 -1.00
CA HIS A 46 -7.28 -12.09 -0.58
C HIS A 46 -8.64 -11.79 0.07
N THR A 47 -9.70 -12.50 -0.31
CA THR A 47 -11.05 -12.36 0.28
C THR A 47 -11.16 -12.92 1.70
N GLN A 48 -10.18 -13.71 2.15
CA GLN A 48 -10.12 -14.30 3.49
C GLN A 48 -9.24 -13.47 4.45
N LEU A 49 -8.63 -12.39 3.97
CA LEU A 49 -7.87 -11.43 4.78
C LEU A 49 -8.81 -10.36 5.34
N ALA A 50 -8.98 -10.35 6.66
CA ALA A 50 -9.62 -9.24 7.34
C ALA A 50 -8.70 -8.00 7.29
N GLU A 51 -9.32 -6.82 7.12
CA GLU A 51 -8.62 -5.53 7.01
C GLU A 51 -7.50 -5.54 5.96
N ALA A 52 -7.71 -6.26 4.85
CA ALA A 52 -6.73 -6.35 3.77
C ALA A 52 -6.37 -4.96 3.23
N ARG A 53 -5.10 -4.59 3.35
CA ARG A 53 -4.52 -3.40 2.74
C ARG A 53 -3.54 -3.82 1.66
N ILE A 54 -3.84 -3.40 0.45
CA ILE A 54 -3.00 -3.64 -0.73
C ILE A 54 -2.49 -2.28 -1.19
N SER A 55 -1.18 -2.08 -1.16
CA SER A 55 -0.53 -0.90 -1.74
C SER A 55 0.29 -1.32 -2.96
N TYR A 56 0.18 -0.51 -4.00
CA TYR A 56 0.98 -0.63 -5.20
C TYR A 56 1.83 0.63 -5.34
N GLY A 57 3.15 0.48 -5.29
CA GLY A 57 4.08 1.59 -5.40
C GLY A 57 5.29 1.23 -6.25
N GLY A 58 5.60 2.06 -7.23
CA GLY A 58 6.87 2.03 -7.94
C GLY A 58 7.85 3.03 -7.32
N ARG A 59 9.15 2.76 -7.43
CA ARG A 59 10.17 3.79 -7.14
C ARG A 59 10.24 4.72 -8.36
N GLY A 60 9.31 5.67 -8.44
CA GLY A 60 9.07 6.63 -9.54
C GLY A 60 7.68 6.43 -10.15
N ASP A 61 6.80 7.41 -10.32
CA ASP A 61 6.79 8.82 -10.01
C ASP A 61 6.31 9.09 -8.57
N GLN A 62 7.06 9.92 -7.84
CA GLN A 62 6.44 10.73 -6.82
C GLN A 62 5.38 11.56 -7.54
N THR A 63 4.13 11.36 -7.13
CA THR A 63 3.00 12.27 -7.29
C THR A 63 3.46 13.61 -7.87
N ASP A 64 3.08 13.91 -9.12
CA ASP A 64 3.13 15.27 -9.63
C ASP A 64 2.35 16.13 -8.64
N MET A 65 3.06 16.72 -7.68
CA MET A 65 2.57 17.85 -6.93
C MET A 65 2.24 18.84 -8.01
N VAL A 66 0.94 19.04 -8.27
CA VAL A 66 0.47 20.09 -9.17
C VAL A 66 1.12 21.37 -8.66
N LYS A 67 2.23 21.78 -9.29
CA LYS A 67 2.91 23.02 -8.98
C LYS A 67 1.88 24.08 -9.33
N VAL A 68 1.26 24.63 -8.29
CA VAL A 68 0.37 25.77 -8.41
C VAL A 68 1.15 26.80 -9.24
N PRO A 69 0.65 27.22 -10.42
CA PRO A 69 1.37 28.15 -11.28
C PRO A 69 1.79 29.38 -10.47
N ALA A 70 3.02 29.84 -10.64
CA ALA A 70 3.55 30.96 -9.85
C ALA A 70 2.66 32.21 -9.93
N SER A 71 1.94 32.39 -11.04
CA SER A 71 0.91 33.44 -11.21
C SER A 71 -0.21 33.36 -10.16
N GLN A 72 -0.67 32.16 -9.82
CA GLN A 72 -1.74 31.96 -8.83
C GLN A 72 -1.25 32.24 -7.40
N ALA A 73 0.01 31.89 -7.10
CA ALA A 73 0.61 32.17 -5.79
C ALA A 73 0.84 33.68 -5.56
N LEU A 74 1.16 34.43 -6.63
CA LEU A 74 1.29 35.89 -6.57
C LEU A 74 -0.06 36.58 -6.36
N MET A 75 -1.13 36.09 -7.01
CA MET A 75 -2.47 36.66 -6.85
C MET A 75 -2.96 36.62 -5.40
N ASN A 76 -2.74 35.49 -4.71
CA ASN A 76 -3.15 35.32 -3.31
C ASN A 76 -2.31 36.14 -2.31
N LYS A 77 -1.12 36.61 -2.71
CA LYS A 77 -0.26 37.42 -1.82
C LYS A 77 -0.70 38.89 -1.75
N TYR A 78 -1.44 39.38 -2.75
CA TYR A 78 -1.77 40.80 -2.88
C TYR A 78 -3.26 41.14 -2.82
N SER A 79 -4.15 40.14 -2.68
CA SER A 79 -5.57 40.38 -2.39
C SER A 79 -6.06 39.49 -1.25
N PRO A 80 -6.02 39.94 0.01
CA PRO A 80 -6.68 39.27 1.12
C PRO A 80 -8.07 39.91 1.33
N PHE A 81 -8.99 39.69 0.39
CA PHE A 81 -10.43 39.87 0.56
C PHE A 81 -11.16 38.84 -0.29
#